data_AF-A0A7K2YQF2-F1
#
_entry.id   AF-A0A7K2YQF2-F1
#
_cell.length_a   1.000
_cell.length_b   1.000
_cell.length_c   1.000
_cell.angle_alpha   90.00
_cell.angle_beta   90.00
_cell.angle_gamma   90.00
#
_symmetry.space_group_name_H-M   'P 1'
#
loop_
_entity.id
_entity.type
_entity.pdbx_description
1 polymer ?
#
loop_
_entity_poly.entity_id
_entity_poly.type
_entity_poly.pdbx_seq_one_letter_code
_entity_poly.pdbx_strand_id
1 'polypeptide(L)'
;MANLRRSLGDSFWAVDRLLGGQRRPTRSQKWAARHPISAGLCLAVPFALLFLVVSPERGIGSVLLAMLGGLIMGIIFTLVAGGERLRQRRLKRLGIWDGS
;
A
#
# COMPACT_ATOMS: atom_id res chain seq x y z
N MET A 1 24.27 12.13 2.57
CA MET A 1 23.06 11.26 2.56
C MET A 1 21.73 12.01 2.59
N ALA A 2 21.62 13.18 3.25
CA ALA A 2 20.36 13.95 3.29
C ALA A 2 19.85 14.43 1.91
N ASN A 3 20.77 14.81 1.01
CA ASN A 3 20.41 15.28 -0.34
C ASN A 3 19.86 14.14 -1.22
N LEU A 4 20.36 12.91 -1.08
CA LEU A 4 19.87 11.76 -1.82
C LEU A 4 18.44 11.39 -1.39
N ARG A 5 18.16 11.41 -0.08
CA ARG A 5 16.80 11.19 0.46
C ARG A 5 15.81 12.25 -0.02
N ARG A 6 16.21 13.51 -0.07
CA ARG A 6 15.37 14.59 -0.62
C ARG A 6 15.11 14.39 -2.12
N SER A 7 16.15 14.14 -2.90
CA SER A 7 16.05 13.92 -4.35
C SER A 7 15.13 12.74 -4.72
N LEU A 8 15.24 11.62 -3.99
CA LEU A 8 14.34 10.48 -4.17
C LEU A 8 12.88 10.81 -3.80
N GLY A 9 12.68 11.54 -2.71
CA GLY A 9 11.35 12.00 -2.30
C GLY A 9 10.72 12.94 -3.34
N ASP A 10 11.48 13.88 -3.87
CA ASP A 10 11.00 14.85 -4.87
C ASP A 10 10.66 14.15 -6.18
N SER A 11 11.48 13.20 -6.62
CA SER A 11 11.22 12.39 -7.81
C SER A 11 9.96 11.54 -7.65
N PHE A 12 9.79 10.90 -6.49
CA PHE A 12 8.57 10.15 -6.17
C PHE A 12 7.33 11.05 -6.22
N TRP A 13 7.38 12.25 -5.61
CA TRP A 13 6.25 13.17 -5.62
C TRP A 13 5.99 13.83 -6.97
N ALA A 14 7.00 13.94 -7.84
CA ALA A 14 6.85 14.37 -9.21
C ALA A 14 6.09 13.32 -10.03
N VAL A 15 6.47 12.05 -9.90
CA VAL A 15 5.77 10.92 -10.54
C VAL A 15 4.34 10.77 -9.99
N ASP A 16 4.15 10.85 -8.67
CA ASP A 16 2.82 10.85 -8.04
C ASP A 16 1.93 11.96 -8.63
N ARG A 17 2.48 13.17 -8.81
CA ARG A 17 1.73 14.29 -9.42
C ARG A 17 1.35 14.00 -10.87
N LEU A 18 2.27 13.45 -11.67
CA LEU A 18 2.03 13.03 -13.06
C LEU A 18 0.92 11.98 -13.16
N LEU A 19 0.88 11.04 -12.22
CA LEU A 19 -0.13 9.98 -12.15
C LEU A 19 -1.46 10.45 -11.52
N GLY A 20 -1.63 11.76 -11.28
CA GLY A 20 -2.86 12.32 -10.74
C GLY A 20 -2.98 12.24 -9.22
N GLY A 21 -1.87 12.15 -8.49
CA GLY A 21 -1.80 12.14 -7.02
C GLY A 21 -2.37 13.38 -6.33
N GLN A 22 -2.67 14.45 -7.09
CA GLN A 22 -3.42 15.63 -6.64
C GLN A 22 -4.95 15.47 -6.70
N ARG A 23 -5.47 14.37 -7.25
CA ARG A 23 -6.91 14.08 -7.23
C ARG A 23 -7.39 13.84 -5.79
N ARG A 24 -8.64 14.20 -5.54
CA ARG A 24 -9.30 13.92 -4.26
C ARG A 24 -9.32 12.41 -3.98
N PRO A 25 -9.06 11.97 -2.74
CA PRO A 25 -9.05 10.54 -2.42
C PRO A 25 -10.44 9.91 -2.60
N THR A 26 -10.48 8.70 -3.15
CA THR A 26 -11.71 7.91 -3.22
C THR A 26 -12.12 7.36 -1.84
N ARG A 27 -13.35 6.85 -1.71
CA ARG A 27 -13.83 6.24 -0.45
C ARG A 27 -12.92 5.10 0.03
N SER A 28 -12.46 4.24 -0.88
CA SER A 28 -11.54 3.13 -0.56
C SER A 28 -10.17 3.62 -0.13
N GLN A 29 -9.62 4.66 -0.79
CA GLN A 29 -8.35 5.27 -0.38
C GLN A 29 -8.42 5.93 1.00
N LYS A 30 -9.53 6.62 1.31
CA LYS A 30 -9.77 7.18 2.66
C LYS A 30 -9.83 6.07 3.71
N TRP A 31 -10.55 4.99 3.43
CA TRP A 31 -10.66 3.85 4.33
C TRP A 31 -9.30 3.19 4.56
N ALA A 32 -8.57 2.87 3.49
CA ALA A 32 -7.25 2.26 3.58
C ALA A 32 -6.27 3.13 4.39
N ALA A 33 -6.24 4.44 4.14
CA ALA A 33 -5.43 5.36 4.92
C ALA A 33 -5.82 5.43 6.40
N ARG A 34 -7.10 5.25 6.75
CA ARG A 34 -7.55 5.21 8.15
C ARG A 34 -7.21 3.88 8.82
N HIS A 35 -7.24 2.78 8.08
CA HIS A 35 -7.01 1.43 8.60
C HIS A 35 -5.91 0.66 7.83
N PRO A 36 -4.63 1.06 7.92
CA PRO A 36 -3.55 0.44 7.14
C PRO A 36 -3.39 -1.05 7.42
N ILE A 37 -3.50 -1.45 8.69
CA ILE A 37 -3.39 -2.85 9.12
C ILE A 37 -4.55 -3.68 8.57
N SER A 38 -5.78 -3.17 8.68
CA SER A 38 -6.96 -3.84 8.12
C SER A 38 -6.88 -3.96 6.59
N ALA A 39 -6.38 -2.95 5.89
CA ALA A 39 -6.14 -3.00 4.45
C ALA A 39 -5.09 -4.05 4.08
N GLY A 40 -4.00 -4.12 4.83
CA GLY A 40 -2.98 -5.16 4.68
C GLY A 40 -3.54 -6.55 4.89
N LEU A 41 -4.24 -6.80 6.00
CA LEU A 41 -4.86 -8.10 6.31
C LEU A 41 -5.90 -8.53 5.27
N CYS A 42 -6.72 -7.58 4.80
CA CYS A 42 -7.73 -7.81 3.77
C CYS A 42 -7.13 -8.36 2.46
N LEU A 43 -5.84 -8.06 2.19
CA LEU A 43 -5.14 -8.55 1.01
C LEU A 43 -4.21 -9.72 1.33
N ALA A 44 -3.61 -9.77 2.52
CA ALA A 44 -2.76 -10.87 2.96
C ALA A 44 -3.47 -12.23 2.84
N VAL A 45 -4.73 -12.30 3.30
CA VAL A 45 -5.50 -13.56 3.32
C VAL A 45 -5.84 -14.04 1.91
N PRO A 46 -6.46 -13.24 1.02
CA PRO A 46 -6.69 -13.66 -0.37
C PRO A 46 -5.42 -14.06 -1.10
N PHE A 47 -4.31 -13.34 -0.90
CA PHE A 47 -3.03 -13.70 -1.54
C PHE A 47 -2.46 -15.01 -0.98
N ALA A 48 -2.53 -15.25 0.33
CA ALA A 48 -2.15 -16.55 0.90
C ALA A 48 -3.00 -17.68 0.29
N LEU A 49 -4.31 -17.51 0.21
CA LEU A 49 -5.20 -18.48 -0.41
C LEU A 49 -4.89 -18.70 -1.90
N LEU A 50 -4.60 -17.62 -2.64
CA LEU A 50 -4.20 -17.71 -4.04
C LEU A 50 -2.92 -18.53 -4.20
N PHE A 51 -1.89 -18.26 -3.39
CA PHE A 51 -0.64 -19.01 -3.44
C PHE A 51 -0.82 -20.48 -3.04
N LEU A 52 -1.74 -20.78 -2.10
CA LEU A 52 -2.12 -22.16 -1.79
C LEU A 52 -2.78 -22.86 -2.99
N VAL A 53 -3.72 -22.19 -3.66
CA VAL A 53 -4.47 -22.75 -4.80
C VAL A 53 -3.57 -22.98 -6.02
N VAL A 54 -2.64 -22.05 -6.29
CA VAL A 54 -1.76 -22.12 -7.45
C VAL A 54 -0.55 -23.03 -7.22
N SER A 55 -0.26 -23.41 -5.97
CA SER A 55 0.86 -24.29 -5.66
C SER A 55 0.64 -25.69 -6.27
N PRO A 56 1.56 -26.16 -7.14
CA PRO A 56 1.41 -27.45 -7.82
C PRO A 56 1.56 -28.64 -6.86
N GLU A 57 2.30 -28.47 -5.77
CA GLU A 57 2.45 -29.50 -4.73
C GLU A 57 1.63 -29.17 -3.47
N ARG A 58 1.08 -30.19 -2.82
CA ARG A 58 0.27 -30.07 -1.60
C ARG A 58 1.04 -30.51 -0.34
N GLY A 59 2.28 -30.03 -0.19
CA GLY A 59 3.16 -30.33 0.95
C GLY A 59 3.31 -29.15 1.93
N ILE A 60 4.02 -29.38 3.03
CA ILE A 60 4.36 -28.31 4.01
C ILE A 60 5.07 -27.12 3.35
N GLY A 61 5.89 -27.37 2.33
CA GLY A 61 6.59 -26.33 1.59
C GLY A 61 5.64 -25.34 0.89
N SER A 62 4.55 -25.81 0.28
CA SER A 62 3.58 -24.93 -0.37
C SER A 62 2.74 -24.13 0.62
N VAL A 63 2.44 -24.71 1.78
CA VAL A 63 1.79 -23.99 2.89
C VAL A 63 2.68 -22.85 3.38
N LEU A 64 3.96 -23.12 3.63
CA LEU A 64 4.93 -22.09 4.06
C LEU A 64 5.12 -21.00 3.00
N LEU A 65 5.25 -21.39 1.73
CA LEU A 65 5.36 -20.45 0.62
C LEU A 65 4.15 -19.53 0.55
N ALA A 66 2.95 -20.09 0.68
CA ALA A 66 1.72 -19.32 0.62
C ALA A 66 1.53 -18.38 1.82
N MET A 67 1.86 -18.84 3.03
CA MET A 67 1.87 -17.99 4.22
C MET A 67 2.88 -16.84 4.06
N LEU A 68 4.08 -17.12 3.58
CA LEU A 68 5.12 -16.10 3.37
C LEU A 68 4.69 -15.11 2.28
N GLY A 69 4.14 -15.59 1.17
CA GLY A 69 3.61 -14.75 0.09
C GLY A 69 2.47 -13.85 0.56
N GLY A 70 1.51 -14.40 1.30
CA GLY A 70 0.42 -13.61 1.90
C GLY A 70 0.94 -12.56 2.89
N LEU A 71 1.90 -12.92 3.75
CA LEU A 71 2.53 -12.00 4.69
C LEU A 71 3.24 -10.85 3.97
N ILE A 72 4.05 -11.15 2.96
CA ILE A 72 4.77 -10.14 2.17
C ILE A 72 3.78 -9.19 1.51
N MET A 73 2.73 -9.72 0.87
CA MET A 73 1.70 -8.88 0.25
C MET A 73 0.96 -8.03 1.29
N GLY A 74 0.64 -8.59 2.46
CA GLY A 74 0.04 -7.86 3.57
C GLY A 74 0.89 -6.69 4.06
N ILE A 75 2.20 -6.90 4.18
CA ILE A 75 3.17 -5.85 4.56
C ILE A 75 3.20 -4.76 3.48
N ILE A 76 3.33 -5.14 2.21
CA ILE A 76 3.35 -4.19 1.08
C ILE A 76 2.08 -3.33 1.10
N PHE A 77 0.90 -3.92 1.21
CA PHE A 77 -0.35 -3.17 1.20
C PHE A 77 -0.56 -2.32 2.46
N THR A 78 -0.06 -2.77 3.62
CA THR A 78 -0.02 -1.93 4.83
C THR A 78 0.85 -0.69 4.61
N LEU A 79 2.03 -0.85 3.99
CA LEU A 79 2.92 0.25 3.68
C LEU A 79 2.31 1.20 2.64
N VAL A 80 1.66 0.67 1.59
CA VAL A 80 0.95 1.47 0.59
C VAL A 80 -0.17 2.28 1.24
N ALA A 81 -0.98 1.67 2.10
CA ALA A 81 -2.03 2.37 2.85
C ALA A 81 -1.45 3.44 3.81
N GLY A 82 -0.29 3.17 4.41
CA GLY A 82 0.49 4.15 5.17
C GLY A 82 0.99 5.31 4.30
N GLY A 83 1.47 5.03 3.09
CA GLY A 83 1.85 6.03 2.09
C GLY A 83 0.66 6.88 1.65
N GLU A 84 -0.49 6.27 1.43
CA GLU A 84 -1.74 6.96 1.12
C GLU A 84 -2.15 7.92 2.24
N ARG A 85 -1.98 7.53 3.51
CA ARG A 85 -2.19 8.43 4.66
C ARG A 85 -1.26 9.64 4.60
N LEU A 86 0.00 9.47 4.19
CA LEU A 86 0.93 10.59 4.02
C LEU A 86 0.53 11.49 2.83
N ARG A 87 0.11 10.91 1.70
CA ARG A 87 -0.43 11.65 0.55
C ARG A 87 -1.64 12.49 0.97
N GLN A 88 -2.59 11.90 1.69
CA GLN A 88 -3.76 12.57 2.23
C GLN A 88 -3.40 13.74 3.15
N ARG A 89 -2.43 13.57 4.05
CA ARG A 89 -1.91 14.67 4.89
C ARG A 89 -1.28 15.78 4.06
N ARG A 90 -0.55 15.44 2.99
CA ARG A 90 0.03 16.42 2.06
C ARG A 90 -1.06 17.18 1.31
N LEU A 91 -2.10 16.52 0.80
CA LEU A 91 -3.21 17.18 0.11
C LEU A 91 -3.93 18.18 1.02
N LYS A 92 -4.11 17.83 2.30
CA LYS A 92 -4.62 18.76 3.33
C LYS A 92 -3.70 19.96 3.54
N ARG A 93 -2.40 19.73 3.70
CA ARG A 93 -1.41 20.82 3.88
C ARG A 93 -1.33 21.76 2.66
N LEU A 94 -1.55 21.24 1.47
CA LEU A 94 -1.55 22.03 0.22
C LEU A 94 -2.89 22.72 -0.06
N GLY A 95 -3.92 22.54 0.77
CA GLY A 95 -5.26 23.12 0.56
C GLY A 95 -6.03 22.51 -0.61
N ILE A 96 -5.55 21.42 -1.22
CA ILE A 96 -6.18 20.76 -2.38
C ILE A 96 -7.41 19.96 -1.94
N TRP A 97 -7.41 19.46 -0.71
CA TRP A 97 -8.48 18.66 -0.12
C TRP A 97 -8.62 18.97 1.36
N ASP A 98 -9.84 19.24 1.81
CA ASP A 98 -10.20 19.62 3.17
C ASP A 98 -10.29 18.42 4.14
N GLY A 99 -10.41 17.20 3.62
CA GLY A 99 -10.63 16.01 4.44
C GLY A 99 -12.03 15.43 4.40
N SER A 100 -12.95 16.06 3.65
CA SER A 100 -14.30 15.56 3.34
C SER A 100 -14.24 14.29 2.51
#